data_AF-A0A0U1M0V4-F1
#
_entry.id   AF-A0A0U1M0V4-F1
#
_cell.length_a   1.000
_cell.length_b   1.000
_cell.length_c   1.000
_cell.angle_alpha   90.00
_cell.angle_beta   90.00
_cell.angle_gamma   90.00
#
_symmetry.space_group_name_H-M   'P 1'
#
loop_
_entity.id
_entity.type
_entity.pdbx_description
1 polymer ?
#
loop_
_entity_poly.entity_id
_entity_poly.type
_entity_poly.pdbx_seq_one_letter_code
_entity_poly.pdbx_strand_id
1 'polypeptide(L)'
;MPKEAEPGPGLVYIPESKLDSRSDDEIANELKSYKEITPSDKNVWAFWNNGFDSMYPWTQRNVINWVRRLGPSWTVRVLDKVPGSPVHVSKFIPANQLPEAFNNNEMTGHNIGPHSGDMVRLPLLYLHGGVWMDVGMMLFRHLDDMCWKAIEDPASPYEMAGMSIEINPGATNMLNGFIAAQRGNGFIKRWHDIYLEVWKNGRTEQTGLHKHPLLTHLPILYAPTNHLNLPGALKVSPEDFSDYLGHFQSFERLRKLVDPADGFDGPRYHRENIFMLPAMTETWKFQLLTAWNGKRQFELLSAKRDTESSNKSDLYNEANGFVLDLLANTSTMKLSHGPPGALDSFLADIWDHEDNHDKDIETGTFAAFLRYGSVHFDQVRAIHPVPVPLSSEEVFNISVLEPYDG
;
A
#
# COMPACT_ATOMS: atom_id res chain seq x y z
N MET A 1 -23.14 15.53 10.43
CA MET A 1 -22.78 15.08 11.80
C MET A 1 -23.21 16.14 12.79
N PRO A 2 -23.98 15.84 13.85
CA PRO A 2 -24.30 16.81 14.89
C PRO A 2 -23.24 16.77 16.02
N LYS A 3 -22.73 17.96 16.39
CA LYS A 3 -21.61 18.27 17.31
C LYS A 3 -20.24 17.73 16.85
N GLU A 4 -19.27 18.64 16.75
CA GLU A 4 -17.86 18.34 16.48
C GLU A 4 -17.40 17.19 17.38
N ALA A 5 -17.01 16.07 16.79
CA ALA A 5 -16.50 14.95 17.56
C ALA A 5 -15.12 15.34 18.09
N GLU A 6 -14.97 15.41 19.42
CA GLU A 6 -13.71 15.80 20.05
C GLU A 6 -12.58 14.81 19.69
N PRO A 7 -11.37 15.31 19.37
CA PRO A 7 -10.22 14.45 19.15
C PRO A 7 -9.89 13.73 20.46
N GLY A 8 -9.62 12.43 20.36
CA GLY A 8 -9.14 11.65 21.50
C GLY A 8 -7.69 12.00 21.87
N PRO A 9 -7.15 11.40 22.94
CA PRO A 9 -5.75 11.54 23.31
C PRO A 9 -4.80 11.23 22.15
N GLY A 10 -3.78 12.06 21.96
CA GLY A 10 -2.81 11.92 20.87
C GLY A 10 -3.24 12.52 19.52
N LEU A 11 -4.46 13.07 19.47
CA LEU A 11 -5.02 13.71 18.28
C LEU A 11 -5.27 15.20 18.50
N VAL A 12 -5.18 15.97 17.42
CA VAL A 12 -5.56 17.38 17.36
C VAL A 12 -6.38 17.62 16.09
N TYR A 13 -7.18 18.68 16.05
CA TYR A 13 -7.86 19.05 14.81
C TYR A 13 -6.86 19.52 13.75
N ILE A 14 -7.08 19.09 12.51
CA ILE A 14 -6.52 19.75 11.35
C ILE A 14 -7.20 21.12 11.23
N PRO A 15 -6.45 22.22 11.07
CA PRO A 15 -7.04 23.56 10.92
C PRO A 15 -8.05 23.61 9.78
N GLU A 16 -9.19 24.28 9.98
CA GLU A 16 -10.24 24.42 8.95
C GLU A 16 -9.70 24.96 7.61
N SER A 17 -8.72 25.86 7.67
CA SER A 17 -8.07 26.44 6.48
C SER A 17 -7.30 25.42 5.63
N LYS A 18 -7.02 24.22 6.17
CA LYS A 18 -6.37 23.11 5.45
C LYS A 18 -7.37 22.04 5.00
N LEU A 19 -8.64 22.12 5.41
CA LEU A 19 -9.65 21.15 5.02
C LEU A 19 -10.14 21.44 3.60
N ASP A 20 -10.28 20.37 2.82
CA ASP A 20 -10.86 20.44 1.48
C ASP A 20 -12.38 20.46 1.56
N SER A 21 -13.00 21.55 1.09
CA SER A 21 -14.45 21.78 1.14
C SER A 21 -15.22 21.26 -0.08
N ARG A 22 -14.53 20.73 -1.10
CA ARG A 22 -15.19 20.18 -2.29
C ARG A 22 -16.07 18.99 -1.92
N SER A 23 -17.11 18.72 -2.68
CA SER A 23 -17.90 17.50 -2.59
C SER A 23 -17.10 16.27 -3.03
N ASP A 24 -17.56 15.07 -2.62
CA ASP A 24 -16.98 13.81 -3.08
C ASP A 24 -17.08 13.66 -4.61
N ASP A 25 -18.18 14.14 -5.23
CA ASP A 25 -18.38 14.12 -6.68
C ASP A 25 -17.39 15.03 -7.42
N GLU A 26 -17.10 16.22 -6.89
CA GLU A 26 -16.09 17.11 -7.46
C GLU A 26 -14.69 16.48 -7.43
N ILE A 27 -14.32 15.84 -6.31
CA ILE A 27 -13.04 15.12 -6.20
C ILE A 27 -13.01 13.89 -7.11
N ALA A 28 -14.08 13.09 -7.16
CA ALA A 28 -14.17 11.92 -8.02
C ALA A 28 -14.06 12.30 -9.50
N ASN A 29 -14.72 13.37 -9.93
CA ASN A 29 -14.60 13.88 -11.30
C ASN A 29 -13.18 14.34 -11.62
N GLU A 30 -12.51 15.00 -10.67
CA GLU A 30 -11.11 15.39 -10.82
C GLU A 30 -10.17 14.18 -10.93
N LEU A 31 -10.37 13.12 -10.13
CA LEU A 31 -9.58 11.89 -10.17
C LEU A 31 -9.69 11.15 -11.52
N LYS A 32 -10.79 11.33 -12.25
CA LYS A 32 -11.03 10.77 -13.59
C LYS A 32 -10.55 11.68 -14.72
N SER A 33 -10.06 12.89 -14.40
CA SER A 33 -9.59 13.86 -15.37
C SER A 33 -8.06 13.80 -15.51
N TYR A 34 -7.57 14.03 -16.72
CA TYR A 34 -6.12 14.15 -16.93
C TYR A 34 -5.60 15.43 -16.27
N LYS A 35 -4.51 15.28 -15.52
CA LYS A 35 -3.70 16.40 -15.01
C LYS A 35 -2.29 16.29 -15.54
N GLU A 36 -1.71 17.40 -15.96
CA GLU A 36 -0.33 17.43 -16.42
C GLU A 36 0.65 17.03 -15.29
N ILE A 37 1.77 16.44 -15.69
CA ILE A 37 2.88 16.18 -14.78
C ILE A 37 3.64 17.48 -14.55
N THR A 38 3.81 17.84 -13.29
CA THR A 38 4.54 19.05 -12.90
C THR A 38 6.01 18.72 -12.60
N PRO A 39 6.88 19.73 -12.46
CA PRO A 39 8.24 19.53 -11.94
C PRO A 39 8.29 19.01 -10.49
N SER A 40 7.19 19.09 -9.73
CA SER A 40 7.12 18.53 -8.38
C SER A 40 6.96 17.01 -8.42
N ASP A 41 7.66 16.33 -7.52
CA ASP A 41 7.56 14.88 -7.32
C ASP A 41 6.39 14.49 -6.41
N LYS A 42 5.65 15.45 -5.84
CA LYS A 42 4.50 15.20 -4.95
C LYS A 42 3.27 14.68 -5.71
N ASN A 43 3.39 13.45 -6.21
CA ASN A 43 2.30 12.67 -6.82
C ASN A 43 1.93 11.50 -5.90
N VAL A 44 0.65 11.16 -5.83
CA VAL A 44 0.19 9.87 -5.31
C VAL A 44 -0.36 9.06 -6.46
N TRP A 45 0.19 7.87 -6.65
CA TRP A 45 -0.15 6.95 -7.72
C TRP A 45 -0.93 5.77 -7.17
N ALA A 46 -2.07 5.50 -7.79
CA ALA A 46 -2.87 4.31 -7.60
C ALA A 46 -3.34 3.79 -8.96
N PHE A 47 -3.83 2.55 -8.97
CA PHE A 47 -4.28 1.90 -10.19
C PHE A 47 -5.51 1.05 -9.93
N TRP A 48 -6.47 1.13 -10.84
CA TRP A 48 -7.60 0.22 -10.92
C TRP A 48 -7.88 -0.07 -12.39
N ASN A 49 -7.61 -1.30 -12.84
CA ASN A 49 -7.56 -1.66 -14.26
C ASN A 49 -8.85 -1.29 -15.02
N ASN A 50 -10.00 -1.36 -14.35
CA ASN A 50 -11.31 -1.12 -14.95
C ASN A 50 -11.85 0.31 -14.73
N GLY A 51 -11.04 1.22 -14.19
CA GLY A 51 -11.41 2.63 -13.98
C GLY A 51 -12.05 2.92 -12.63
N PHE A 52 -11.96 4.18 -12.19
CA PHE A 52 -12.37 4.64 -10.87
C PHE A 52 -13.83 4.28 -10.53
N ASP A 53 -14.76 4.44 -11.47
CA ASP A 53 -16.19 4.19 -11.23
C ASP A 53 -16.51 2.70 -10.98
N SER A 54 -15.61 1.79 -11.34
CA SER A 54 -15.73 0.34 -11.08
C SER A 54 -15.11 -0.12 -9.76
N MET A 55 -14.44 0.79 -9.04
CA MET A 55 -13.89 0.50 -7.72
C MET A 55 -15.02 0.24 -6.71
N TYR A 56 -14.77 -0.59 -5.71
CA TYR A 56 -15.70 -0.73 -4.58
C TYR A 56 -15.91 0.62 -3.88
N PRO A 57 -17.13 0.98 -3.45
CA PRO A 57 -17.41 2.30 -2.89
C PRO A 57 -16.49 2.72 -1.73
N TRP A 58 -16.17 1.80 -0.82
CA TRP A 58 -15.25 2.08 0.29
C TRP A 58 -13.82 2.40 -0.18
N THR A 59 -13.36 1.83 -1.30
CA THR A 59 -12.05 2.16 -1.89
C THR A 59 -12.07 3.50 -2.63
N GLN A 60 -13.18 3.88 -3.28
CA GLN A 60 -13.34 5.23 -3.85
C GLN A 60 -13.23 6.28 -2.74
N ARG A 61 -13.92 6.04 -1.62
CA ARG A 61 -13.87 6.88 -0.41
C ARG A 61 -12.47 6.95 0.21
N ASN A 62 -11.67 5.88 0.16
CA ASN A 62 -10.27 5.94 0.58
C ASN A 62 -9.50 7.00 -0.24
N VAL A 63 -9.56 6.89 -1.57
CA VAL A 63 -8.82 7.79 -2.46
C VAL A 63 -9.31 9.23 -2.33
N ILE A 64 -10.62 9.45 -2.24
CA ILE A 64 -11.19 10.78 -2.00
C ILE A 64 -10.64 11.36 -0.69
N ASN A 65 -10.59 10.57 0.39
CA ASN A 65 -10.01 11.02 1.65
C ASN A 65 -8.50 11.30 1.55
N TRP A 66 -7.75 10.62 0.69
CA TRP A 66 -6.34 10.97 0.43
C TRP A 66 -6.23 12.38 -0.16
N VAL A 67 -7.07 12.71 -1.14
CA VAL A 67 -7.12 14.07 -1.73
C VAL A 67 -7.38 15.11 -0.65
N ARG A 68 -8.38 14.89 0.21
CA ARG A 68 -8.70 15.79 1.32
C ARG A 68 -7.55 15.95 2.31
N ARG A 69 -6.92 14.83 2.68
CA ARG A 69 -5.85 14.80 3.69
C ARG A 69 -4.59 15.50 3.22
N LEU A 70 -4.23 15.34 1.95
CA LEU A 70 -2.98 15.88 1.39
C LEU A 70 -3.14 17.29 0.83
N GLY A 71 -4.38 17.68 0.54
CA GLY A 71 -4.71 18.99 -0.01
C GLY A 71 -4.01 19.26 -1.34
N PRO A 72 -3.93 20.54 -1.76
CA PRO A 72 -3.43 20.92 -3.08
C PRO A 72 -1.91 20.76 -3.25
N SER A 73 -1.19 20.41 -2.17
CA SER A 73 0.26 20.21 -2.22
C SER A 73 0.68 18.89 -2.87
N TRP A 74 -0.25 17.94 -2.98
CA TRP A 74 -0.06 16.64 -3.62
C TRP A 74 -1.09 16.44 -4.73
N THR A 75 -0.68 15.78 -5.82
CA THR A 75 -1.60 15.35 -6.87
C THR A 75 -1.88 13.86 -6.77
N VAL A 76 -3.09 13.49 -6.36
CA VAL A 76 -3.56 12.09 -6.37
C VAL A 76 -4.04 11.70 -7.76
N ARG A 77 -3.63 10.52 -8.24
CA ARG A 77 -3.87 10.01 -9.59
C ARG A 77 -4.26 8.53 -9.51
N VAL A 78 -5.45 8.20 -10.00
CA VAL A 78 -5.90 6.81 -10.14
C VAL A 78 -5.89 6.46 -11.62
N LEU A 79 -4.94 5.64 -12.02
CA LEU A 79 -4.79 5.24 -13.42
C LEU A 79 -5.60 3.97 -13.72
N ASP A 80 -5.91 3.77 -15.00
CA ASP A 80 -6.66 2.62 -15.48
C ASP A 80 -6.11 2.06 -16.81
N LYS A 81 -6.79 1.03 -17.34
CA LYS A 81 -6.61 0.51 -18.70
C LYS A 81 -7.87 0.61 -19.55
N VAL A 82 -8.80 1.50 -19.20
CA VAL A 82 -10.05 1.67 -19.92
C VAL A 82 -9.78 2.36 -21.26
N PRO A 83 -10.13 1.77 -22.41
CA PRO A 83 -9.87 2.38 -23.71
C PRO A 83 -10.47 3.79 -23.82
N GLY A 84 -9.64 4.76 -24.20
CA GLY A 84 -10.05 6.17 -24.32
C GLY A 84 -10.13 6.94 -23.00
N SER A 85 -9.83 6.33 -21.85
CA SER A 85 -9.81 7.01 -20.55
C SER A 85 -8.80 8.18 -20.55
N PRO A 86 -9.17 9.36 -20.01
CA PRO A 86 -8.24 10.47 -19.82
C PRO A 86 -7.05 10.10 -18.90
N VAL A 87 -7.25 9.15 -17.99
CA VAL A 87 -6.26 8.69 -17.01
C VAL A 87 -5.70 7.30 -17.34
N HIS A 88 -5.84 6.88 -18.60
CA HIS A 88 -5.26 5.64 -19.07
C HIS A 88 -3.74 5.61 -18.83
N VAL A 89 -3.22 4.48 -18.36
CA VAL A 89 -1.81 4.31 -17.96
C VAL A 89 -0.79 4.74 -19.04
N SER A 90 -1.11 4.53 -20.33
CA SER A 90 -0.23 4.90 -21.45
C SER A 90 0.01 6.41 -21.61
N LYS A 91 -0.77 7.26 -20.92
CA LYS A 91 -0.51 8.71 -20.85
C LYS A 91 0.69 9.05 -19.99
N PHE A 92 1.07 8.14 -19.08
CA PHE A 92 2.09 8.37 -18.06
C PHE A 92 3.30 7.45 -18.21
N ILE A 93 3.11 6.26 -18.78
CA ILE A 93 4.14 5.22 -18.90
C ILE A 93 4.32 4.84 -20.37
N PRO A 94 5.54 5.01 -20.93
CA PRO A 94 5.86 4.50 -22.25
C PRO A 94 5.76 2.97 -22.30
N ALA A 95 5.28 2.41 -23.41
CA ALA A 95 5.07 0.97 -23.56
C ALA A 95 6.33 0.12 -23.30
N ASN A 96 7.53 0.65 -23.57
CA ASN A 96 8.78 -0.06 -23.33
C ASN A 96 9.17 -0.18 -21.85
N GLN A 97 8.43 0.46 -20.94
CA GLN A 97 8.56 0.32 -19.48
C GLN A 97 7.50 -0.66 -18.90
N LEU A 98 6.82 -1.44 -19.74
CA LEU A 98 5.78 -2.36 -19.33
C LEU A 98 5.97 -3.71 -20.05
N PRO A 99 5.65 -4.85 -19.41
CA PRO A 99 5.70 -6.14 -20.09
C PRO A 99 4.76 -6.20 -21.30
N GLU A 100 5.13 -7.00 -22.31
CA GLU A 100 4.33 -7.20 -23.51
C GLU A 100 2.90 -7.67 -23.18
N ALA A 101 2.77 -8.65 -22.28
CA ALA A 101 1.47 -9.15 -21.85
C ALA A 101 0.59 -8.06 -21.22
N PHE A 102 1.18 -7.10 -20.52
CA PHE A 102 0.44 -5.94 -20.01
C PHE A 102 0.01 -5.03 -21.15
N ASN A 103 0.93 -4.65 -22.05
CA ASN A 103 0.63 -3.75 -23.17
C ASN A 103 -0.45 -4.31 -24.11
N ASN A 104 -0.42 -5.61 -24.37
CA ASN A 104 -1.32 -6.27 -25.32
C ASN A 104 -2.65 -6.75 -24.70
N ASN A 105 -2.85 -6.57 -23.39
CA ASN A 105 -3.98 -7.13 -22.63
C ASN A 105 -4.04 -8.66 -22.66
N GLU A 106 -2.89 -9.32 -22.59
CA GLU A 106 -2.74 -10.78 -22.66
C GLU A 106 -2.47 -11.41 -21.29
N MET A 107 -2.45 -10.63 -20.20
CA MET A 107 -2.29 -11.16 -18.85
C MET A 107 -3.45 -12.11 -18.48
N THR A 108 -3.12 -13.24 -17.84
CA THR A 108 -4.05 -14.29 -17.45
C THR A 108 -3.98 -14.60 -15.95
N GLY A 109 -4.88 -15.45 -15.46
CA GLY A 109 -4.91 -15.92 -14.06
C GLY A 109 -5.89 -15.18 -13.16
N HIS A 110 -6.02 -15.62 -11.90
CA HIS A 110 -6.96 -15.03 -10.94
C HIS A 110 -6.51 -13.66 -10.40
N ASN A 111 -5.21 -13.37 -10.46
CA ASN A 111 -4.61 -12.20 -9.82
C ASN A 111 -4.24 -11.08 -10.83
N ILE A 112 -4.88 -11.05 -12.00
CA ILE A 112 -4.60 -10.04 -13.05
C ILE A 112 -4.72 -8.61 -12.50
N GLY A 113 -5.72 -8.32 -11.69
CA GLY A 113 -5.93 -6.99 -11.09
C GLY A 113 -4.73 -6.55 -10.25
N PRO A 114 -4.41 -7.26 -9.14
CA PRO A 114 -3.23 -6.97 -8.32
C PRO A 114 -1.92 -6.90 -9.11
N HIS A 115 -1.66 -7.86 -10.00
CA HIS A 115 -0.42 -7.88 -10.78
C HIS A 115 -0.35 -6.77 -11.84
N SER A 116 -1.48 -6.32 -12.38
CA SER A 116 -1.51 -5.13 -13.23
C SER A 116 -1.04 -3.89 -12.47
N GLY A 117 -1.39 -3.77 -11.18
CA GLY A 117 -0.83 -2.76 -10.28
C GLY A 117 0.68 -2.91 -10.07
N ASP A 118 1.17 -4.15 -9.95
CA ASP A 118 2.62 -4.41 -9.86
C ASP A 118 3.38 -3.91 -11.09
N MET A 119 2.80 -3.98 -12.29
CA MET A 119 3.48 -3.55 -13.53
C MET A 119 3.77 -2.06 -13.56
N VAL A 120 2.86 -1.25 -13.00
CA VAL A 120 2.84 0.19 -13.23
C VAL A 120 3.50 0.98 -12.11
N ARG A 121 3.62 0.43 -10.90
CA ARG A 121 4.04 1.20 -9.73
C ARG A 121 5.46 1.75 -9.82
N LEU A 122 6.44 0.90 -10.13
CA LEU A 122 7.85 1.29 -10.19
C LEU A 122 8.14 2.25 -11.36
N PRO A 123 7.63 2.04 -12.59
CA PRO A 123 7.88 2.99 -13.66
C PRO A 123 7.25 4.36 -13.40
N LEU A 124 6.08 4.43 -12.74
CA LEU A 124 5.50 5.72 -12.33
C LEU A 124 6.41 6.46 -11.36
N LEU A 125 6.90 5.77 -10.33
CA LEU A 125 7.82 6.35 -9.35
C LEU A 125 9.15 6.77 -10.00
N TYR A 126 9.70 5.93 -10.87
CA TYR A 126 10.94 6.26 -11.57
C TYR A 126 10.80 7.48 -12.48
N LEU A 127 9.71 7.57 -13.26
CA LEU A 127 9.53 8.65 -14.23
C LEU A 127 9.09 9.97 -13.59
N HIS A 128 8.26 9.91 -12.55
CA HIS A 128 7.52 11.07 -12.05
C HIS A 128 7.64 11.31 -10.54
N GLY A 129 8.30 10.41 -9.82
CA GLY A 129 8.45 10.47 -8.37
C GLY A 129 7.12 10.32 -7.64
N GLY A 130 7.19 10.47 -6.32
CA GLY A 130 6.04 10.52 -5.44
C GLY A 130 5.84 9.24 -4.66
N VAL A 131 4.58 8.86 -4.46
CA VAL A 131 4.18 7.75 -3.60
C VAL A 131 3.20 6.85 -4.32
N TRP A 132 3.53 5.56 -4.42
CA TRP A 132 2.56 4.52 -4.75
C TRP A 132 1.75 4.16 -3.50
N MET A 133 0.43 4.09 -3.65
CA MET A 133 -0.48 3.60 -2.61
C MET A 133 -1.55 2.71 -3.23
N ASP A 134 -1.72 1.51 -2.69
CA ASP A 134 -2.87 0.69 -3.06
C ASP A 134 -4.19 1.30 -2.58
N VAL A 135 -5.24 1.26 -3.40
CA VAL A 135 -6.56 1.86 -3.10
C VAL A 135 -7.25 1.29 -1.86
N GLY A 136 -6.82 0.11 -1.37
CA GLY A 136 -7.27 -0.47 -0.11
C GLY A 136 -6.68 0.19 1.15
N MET A 137 -5.88 1.25 1.03
CA MET A 137 -5.31 1.97 2.19
C MET A 137 -6.19 3.13 2.63
N MET A 138 -6.55 3.19 3.91
CA MET A 138 -6.93 4.45 4.56
C MET A 138 -5.66 5.20 4.98
N LEU A 139 -5.67 6.53 4.85
CA LEU A 139 -4.54 7.39 5.23
C LEU A 139 -4.92 8.22 6.46
N PHE A 140 -4.17 8.07 7.56
CA PHE A 140 -4.41 8.77 8.82
C PHE A 140 -3.36 9.82 9.15
N ARG A 141 -2.29 9.89 8.34
CA ARG A 141 -1.19 10.84 8.49
C ARG A 141 -0.84 11.49 7.15
N HIS A 142 -0.45 12.76 7.16
CA HIS A 142 -0.01 13.44 5.95
C HIS A 142 1.32 12.85 5.44
N LEU A 143 1.48 12.67 4.11
CA LEU A 143 2.67 12.03 3.52
C LEU A 143 3.97 12.80 3.80
N ASP A 144 3.93 14.14 3.78
CA ASP A 144 5.03 15.01 4.23
C ASP A 144 5.60 14.58 5.58
N ASP A 145 4.75 14.37 6.58
CA ASP A 145 5.17 14.01 7.93
C ASP A 145 5.45 12.51 8.10
N MET A 146 4.93 11.69 7.18
CA MET A 146 5.10 10.24 7.24
C MET A 146 6.47 9.81 6.69
N CYS A 147 6.93 10.41 5.59
CA CYS A 147 8.25 10.12 5.01
C CYS A 147 8.78 11.19 4.06
N TRP A 148 7.91 11.98 3.42
CA TRP A 148 8.34 12.76 2.27
C TRP A 148 9.30 13.91 2.62
N LYS A 149 9.14 14.56 3.77
CA LYS A 149 10.12 15.56 4.25
C LYS A 149 11.53 14.98 4.39
N ALA A 150 11.64 13.71 4.78
CA ALA A 150 12.92 13.03 4.90
C ALA A 150 13.49 12.62 3.53
N ILE A 151 12.64 12.40 2.52
CA ILE A 151 13.07 12.07 1.15
C ILE A 151 13.49 13.33 0.38
N GLU A 152 12.78 14.46 0.58
CA GLU A 152 13.03 15.70 -0.16
C GLU A 152 14.17 16.55 0.42
N ASP A 153 14.59 16.28 1.65
CA ASP A 153 15.71 16.97 2.29
C ASP A 153 17.06 16.45 1.75
N PRO A 154 17.86 17.29 1.06
CA PRO A 154 19.16 16.87 0.54
C PRO A 154 20.20 16.57 1.63
N ALA A 155 19.95 16.95 2.89
CA ALA A 155 20.79 16.60 4.04
C ALA A 155 20.42 15.24 4.65
N SER A 156 19.26 14.69 4.28
CA SER A 156 18.82 13.37 4.71
C SER A 156 19.46 12.30 3.84
N PRO A 157 19.84 11.13 4.41
CA PRO A 157 20.34 10.01 3.63
C PRO A 157 19.21 9.25 2.90
N TYR A 158 17.95 9.49 3.26
CA TYR A 158 16.82 8.73 2.74
C TYR A 158 16.45 9.17 1.33
N GLU A 159 16.41 8.21 0.40
CA GLU A 159 16.02 8.45 -0.99
C GLU A 159 14.69 7.76 -1.34
N MET A 160 14.21 6.89 -0.45
CA MET A 160 13.04 6.05 -0.61
C MET A 160 12.37 5.79 0.75
N ALA A 161 11.09 5.47 0.77
CA ALA A 161 10.40 4.96 1.96
C ALA A 161 9.48 3.78 1.64
N GLY A 162 9.24 2.96 2.65
CA GLY A 162 8.37 1.79 2.56
C GLY A 162 7.94 1.27 3.93
N MET A 163 7.09 0.25 3.90
CA MET A 163 6.60 -0.40 5.12
C MET A 163 7.38 -1.71 5.35
N SER A 164 8.13 -1.78 6.44
CA SER A 164 8.92 -2.95 6.80
C SER A 164 8.06 -4.07 7.38
N ILE A 165 8.32 -5.30 6.97
CA ILE A 165 7.68 -6.49 7.50
C ILE A 165 8.70 -7.63 7.62
N GLU A 166 8.48 -8.51 8.59
CA GLU A 166 9.19 -9.78 8.69
C GLU A 166 8.31 -10.88 8.10
N ILE A 167 8.58 -11.30 6.86
CA ILE A 167 7.93 -12.47 6.24
C ILE A 167 8.70 -13.74 6.60
N ASN A 168 10.04 -13.66 6.57
CA ASN A 168 10.92 -14.74 6.98
C ASN A 168 11.60 -14.38 8.29
N PRO A 169 11.78 -15.34 9.24
CA PRO A 169 12.42 -15.07 10.51
C PRO A 169 13.78 -14.38 10.36
N GLY A 170 13.93 -13.22 11.00
CA GLY A 170 15.17 -12.44 11.00
C GLY A 170 15.46 -11.62 9.74
N ALA A 171 14.56 -11.59 8.75
CA ALA A 171 14.68 -10.75 7.56
C ALA A 171 13.78 -9.52 7.66
N THR A 172 14.35 -8.31 7.53
CA THR A 172 13.56 -7.08 7.35
C THR A 172 13.27 -6.92 5.86
N ASN A 173 12.04 -7.23 5.47
CA ASN A 173 11.55 -7.06 4.11
C ASN A 173 10.73 -5.76 3.97
N MET A 174 10.36 -5.39 2.73
CA MET A 174 9.54 -4.21 2.46
C MET A 174 8.29 -4.57 1.65
N LEU A 175 7.11 -4.19 2.15
CA LEU A 175 5.85 -4.33 1.41
C LEU A 175 5.85 -3.45 0.16
N ASN A 176 5.14 -3.89 -0.88
CA ASN A 176 5.02 -3.18 -2.17
C ASN A 176 3.73 -2.35 -2.32
N GLY A 177 2.84 -2.35 -1.33
CA GLY A 177 1.58 -1.59 -1.36
C GLY A 177 1.73 -0.11 -1.00
N PHE A 178 2.87 0.28 -0.40
CA PHE A 178 3.27 1.66 -0.13
C PHE A 178 4.74 1.82 -0.47
N ILE A 179 5.06 2.69 -1.45
CA ILE A 179 6.43 2.96 -1.87
C ILE A 179 6.56 4.44 -2.18
N ALA A 180 7.50 5.15 -1.55
CA ALA A 180 7.80 6.55 -1.84
C ALA A 180 9.21 6.69 -2.39
N ALA A 181 9.43 7.51 -3.42
CA ALA A 181 10.76 7.83 -3.94
C ALA A 181 10.73 9.13 -4.77
N GLN A 182 11.90 9.78 -4.90
CA GLN A 182 12.10 10.82 -5.92
C GLN A 182 12.14 10.23 -7.33
N ARG A 183 11.82 11.04 -8.33
CA ARG A 183 11.98 10.63 -9.73
C ARG A 183 13.46 10.34 -10.02
N GLY A 184 13.72 9.39 -10.92
CA GLY A 184 15.07 8.99 -11.29
C GLY A 184 15.79 8.12 -10.24
N ASN A 185 15.11 7.69 -9.17
CA ASN A 185 15.75 6.86 -8.14
C ASN A 185 16.32 5.55 -8.73
N GLY A 186 17.63 5.34 -8.53
CA GLY A 186 18.36 4.22 -9.12
C GLY A 186 17.98 2.85 -8.54
N PHE A 187 17.50 2.78 -7.31
CA PHE A 187 17.01 1.54 -6.71
C PHE A 187 15.67 1.15 -7.34
N ILE A 188 14.73 2.10 -7.48
CA ILE A 188 13.46 1.88 -8.18
C ILE A 188 13.69 1.37 -9.61
N LYS A 189 14.66 1.97 -10.33
CA LYS A 189 14.99 1.55 -11.70
C LYS A 189 15.45 0.09 -11.77
N ARG A 190 16.41 -0.31 -10.93
CA ARG A 190 16.92 -1.69 -10.90
C ARG A 190 15.83 -2.68 -10.47
N TRP A 191 15.00 -2.30 -9.50
CA TRP A 191 13.86 -3.11 -9.08
C TRP A 191 12.89 -3.33 -10.24
N HIS A 192 12.58 -2.26 -10.97
CA HIS A 192 11.75 -2.33 -12.17
C HIS A 192 12.36 -3.21 -13.25
N ASP A 193 13.66 -3.09 -13.51
CA ASP A 193 14.37 -3.88 -14.53
C ASP A 193 14.31 -5.38 -14.23
N ILE A 194 14.53 -5.77 -12.96
CA ILE A 194 14.39 -7.18 -12.54
C ILE A 194 12.94 -7.64 -12.80
N TYR A 195 11.96 -6.84 -12.39
CA TYR A 195 10.55 -7.23 -12.54
C TYR A 195 10.13 -7.30 -14.02
N LEU A 196 10.62 -6.41 -14.87
CA LEU A 196 10.42 -6.50 -16.32
C LEU A 196 11.04 -7.77 -16.89
N GLU A 197 12.26 -8.11 -16.48
CA GLU A 197 12.99 -9.30 -16.97
C GLU A 197 12.24 -10.59 -16.65
N VAL A 198 11.73 -10.75 -15.42
CA VAL A 198 11.01 -11.99 -15.04
C VAL A 198 9.68 -12.16 -15.78
N TRP A 199 9.15 -11.09 -16.38
CA TRP A 199 7.94 -11.07 -17.21
C TRP A 199 8.19 -11.13 -18.72
N LYS A 200 9.45 -11.28 -19.17
CA LYS A 200 9.76 -11.48 -20.59
C LYS A 200 9.37 -12.87 -21.09
N ASN A 201 9.69 -13.13 -22.36
CA ASN A 201 9.59 -14.43 -23.02
C ASN A 201 8.16 -15.00 -23.04
N GLY A 202 7.18 -14.13 -23.30
CA GLY A 202 5.77 -14.52 -23.47
C GLY A 202 5.04 -14.86 -22.17
N ARG A 203 5.58 -14.49 -21.00
CA ARG A 203 4.89 -14.71 -19.72
C ARG A 203 3.60 -13.90 -19.64
N THR A 204 2.48 -14.57 -19.38
CA THR A 204 1.15 -13.95 -19.19
C THR A 204 0.64 -14.00 -17.76
N GLU A 205 1.26 -14.80 -16.88
CA GLU A 205 0.86 -14.93 -15.48
C GLU A 205 2.04 -15.21 -14.54
N GLN A 206 1.79 -15.08 -13.23
CA GLN A 206 2.79 -15.20 -12.17
C GLN A 206 3.36 -16.61 -11.94
N THR A 207 2.69 -17.64 -12.43
CA THR A 207 3.01 -19.04 -12.10
C THR A 207 4.47 -19.37 -12.43
N GLY A 208 5.20 -19.90 -11.45
CA GLY A 208 6.61 -20.26 -11.56
C GLY A 208 7.59 -19.08 -11.62
N LEU A 209 7.20 -17.86 -11.22
CA LEU A 209 8.13 -16.73 -11.09
C LEU A 209 9.28 -17.04 -10.13
N HIS A 210 9.03 -17.74 -9.02
CA HIS A 210 10.06 -18.16 -8.07
C HIS A 210 11.12 -19.08 -8.71
N LYS A 211 10.79 -19.76 -9.82
CA LYS A 211 11.72 -20.63 -10.57
C LYS A 211 12.53 -19.86 -11.63
N HIS A 212 12.25 -18.57 -11.82
CA HIS A 212 13.00 -17.76 -12.76
C HIS A 212 14.49 -17.73 -12.36
N PRO A 213 15.45 -17.80 -13.30
CA PRO A 213 16.89 -17.80 -12.95
C PRO A 213 17.35 -16.61 -12.10
N LEU A 214 16.65 -15.47 -12.19
CA LEU A 214 16.90 -14.32 -11.31
C LEU A 214 16.40 -14.51 -9.87
N LEU A 215 15.41 -15.38 -9.61
CA LEU A 215 14.75 -15.49 -8.31
C LEU A 215 14.98 -16.84 -7.61
N THR A 216 15.40 -17.88 -8.33
CA THR A 216 15.47 -19.26 -7.81
C THR A 216 16.41 -19.49 -6.63
N HIS A 217 17.36 -18.59 -6.40
CA HIS A 217 18.30 -18.64 -5.28
C HIS A 217 17.75 -18.00 -4.00
N LEU A 218 16.61 -17.30 -4.10
CA LEU A 218 15.95 -16.70 -2.95
C LEU A 218 15.15 -17.75 -2.16
N PRO A 219 15.01 -17.58 -0.84
CA PRO A 219 14.16 -18.45 -0.04
C PRO A 219 12.70 -18.34 -0.48
N ILE A 220 12.01 -19.47 -0.49
CA ILE A 220 10.55 -19.54 -0.64
C ILE A 220 9.90 -18.81 0.53
N LEU A 221 8.91 -17.98 0.21
CA LEU A 221 8.15 -17.18 1.17
C LEU A 221 6.97 -17.98 1.73
N TYR A 222 6.63 -17.72 2.99
CA TYR A 222 5.49 -18.32 3.66
C TYR A 222 4.47 -17.23 4.01
N ALA A 223 3.19 -17.51 3.77
CA ALA A 223 2.14 -16.62 4.23
C ALA A 223 2.16 -16.57 5.76
N PRO A 224 2.09 -15.38 6.41
CA PRO A 224 2.05 -15.27 7.87
C PRO A 224 0.91 -16.09 8.51
N THR A 225 -0.19 -16.26 7.76
CA THR A 225 -1.36 -17.06 8.16
C THR A 225 -1.10 -18.56 8.18
N ASN A 226 -0.03 -19.07 7.55
CA ASN A 226 0.29 -20.50 7.58
C ASN A 226 0.67 -20.99 8.99
N HIS A 227 1.07 -20.07 9.87
CA HIS A 227 1.30 -20.35 11.29
C HIS A 227 0.06 -20.16 12.18
N LEU A 228 -0.99 -19.53 11.64
CA LEU A 228 -2.26 -19.36 12.33
C LEU A 228 -3.11 -20.61 12.05
N ASN A 229 -3.41 -21.40 13.09
CA ASN A 229 -4.34 -22.54 13.01
C ASN A 229 -5.79 -22.08 12.83
N LEU A 230 -6.07 -21.36 11.72
CA LEU A 230 -7.40 -20.85 11.39
C LEU A 230 -8.23 -22.01 10.79
N PRO A 231 -9.40 -22.34 11.37
CA PRO A 231 -10.31 -23.32 10.80
C PRO A 231 -10.75 -22.87 9.40
N GLY A 232 -10.52 -23.71 8.38
CA GLY A 232 -10.89 -23.37 6.99
C GLY A 232 -9.87 -22.50 6.24
N ALA A 233 -8.68 -22.25 6.81
CA ALA A 233 -7.59 -21.62 6.06
C ALA A 233 -7.24 -22.46 4.83
N LEU A 234 -7.54 -21.94 3.64
CA LEU A 234 -6.93 -22.41 2.42
C LEU A 234 -5.40 -22.28 2.60
N LYS A 235 -4.71 -23.42 2.60
CA LYS A 235 -3.25 -23.45 2.58
C LYS A 235 -2.80 -23.01 1.19
N VAL A 236 -2.58 -21.71 1.00
CA VAL A 236 -1.84 -21.23 -0.17
C VAL A 236 -0.47 -21.92 -0.12
N SER A 237 -0.10 -22.60 -1.21
CA SER A 237 1.20 -23.27 -1.22
C SER A 237 2.32 -22.22 -1.10
N PRO A 238 3.44 -22.51 -0.42
CA PRO A 238 4.54 -21.57 -0.33
C PRO A 238 5.07 -21.10 -1.70
N GLU A 239 5.01 -21.98 -2.71
CA GLU A 239 5.35 -21.66 -4.10
C GLU A 239 4.38 -20.65 -4.72
N ASP A 240 3.07 -20.90 -4.64
CA ASP A 240 2.05 -19.98 -5.17
C ASP A 240 2.10 -18.61 -4.46
N PHE A 241 2.37 -18.61 -3.16
CA PHE A 241 2.53 -17.39 -2.38
C PHE A 241 3.79 -16.62 -2.81
N SER A 242 4.90 -17.33 -3.06
CA SER A 242 6.14 -16.73 -3.57
C SER A 242 5.95 -16.14 -4.96
N ASP A 243 5.23 -16.84 -5.85
CA ASP A 243 4.89 -16.37 -7.19
C ASP A 243 4.00 -15.13 -7.16
N TYR A 244 2.97 -15.14 -6.30
CA TYR A 244 2.14 -13.96 -6.04
C TYR A 244 2.96 -12.76 -5.54
N LEU A 245 4.06 -13.02 -4.85
CA LEU A 245 4.98 -11.99 -4.36
C LEU A 245 6.17 -11.76 -5.31
N GLY A 246 6.09 -12.09 -6.60
CA GLY A 246 7.22 -11.91 -7.55
C GLY A 246 7.79 -10.47 -7.61
N HIS A 247 6.93 -9.44 -7.50
CA HIS A 247 7.38 -8.05 -7.38
C HIS A 247 8.18 -7.82 -6.08
N PHE A 248 7.75 -8.41 -4.98
CA PHE A 248 8.46 -8.38 -3.70
C PHE A 248 9.76 -9.21 -3.76
N GLN A 249 9.77 -10.38 -4.40
CA GLN A 249 10.99 -11.16 -4.62
C GLN A 249 12.03 -10.40 -5.46
N SER A 250 11.58 -9.55 -6.39
CA SER A 250 12.48 -8.68 -7.16
C SER A 250 13.19 -7.65 -6.27
N PHE A 251 12.50 -7.12 -5.24
CA PHE A 251 13.12 -6.28 -4.20
C PHE A 251 14.10 -7.08 -3.35
N GLU A 252 13.69 -8.28 -2.93
CA GLU A 252 14.51 -9.17 -2.11
C GLU A 252 15.82 -9.55 -2.80
N ARG A 253 15.80 -9.81 -4.12
CA ARG A 253 17.01 -9.98 -4.92
C ARG A 253 17.89 -8.73 -4.86
N LEU A 254 17.30 -7.56 -5.15
CA LEU A 254 18.06 -6.33 -5.29
C LEU A 254 18.74 -5.90 -3.99
N ARG A 255 18.06 -6.01 -2.84
CA ARG A 255 18.65 -5.68 -1.53
C ARG A 255 19.75 -6.65 -1.08
N LYS A 256 19.94 -7.77 -1.77
CA LYS A 256 20.92 -8.82 -1.45
C LYS A 256 22.10 -8.87 -2.43
N LEU A 257 22.14 -8.02 -3.45
CA LEU A 257 23.23 -8.03 -4.42
C LEU A 257 24.12 -6.80 -4.33
N VAL A 258 25.37 -6.98 -4.75
CA VAL A 258 26.33 -5.93 -5.09
C VAL A 258 26.62 -6.07 -6.58
N ASP A 259 26.27 -5.05 -7.37
CA ASP A 259 26.44 -5.07 -8.82
C ASP A 259 27.89 -4.64 -9.18
N PRO A 260 28.72 -5.54 -9.73
CA PRO A 260 30.10 -5.20 -10.10
C PRO A 260 30.18 -4.30 -11.34
N ALA A 261 29.13 -4.19 -12.15
CA ALA A 261 29.13 -3.41 -13.39
C ALA A 261 29.07 -1.90 -13.11
N ASP A 262 28.40 -1.48 -12.03
CA ASP A 262 28.24 -0.07 -11.68
C ASP A 262 28.53 0.27 -10.19
N GLY A 263 28.88 -0.73 -9.39
CA GLY A 263 29.25 -0.56 -7.99
C GLY A 263 28.06 -0.36 -7.04
N PHE A 264 26.83 -0.59 -7.48
CA PHE A 264 25.65 -0.54 -6.62
C PHE A 264 25.74 -1.57 -5.49
N ASP A 265 25.53 -1.14 -4.25
CA ASP A 265 25.52 -1.98 -3.04
C ASP A 265 24.10 -2.00 -2.46
N GLY A 266 23.36 -3.06 -2.79
CA GLY A 266 21.98 -3.27 -2.34
C GLY A 266 21.83 -3.38 -0.82
N PRO A 267 22.63 -4.24 -0.13
CA PRO A 267 22.59 -4.35 1.32
C PRO A 267 22.86 -3.04 2.05
N ARG A 268 23.80 -2.23 1.55
CA ARG A 268 24.07 -0.90 2.09
C ARG A 268 22.91 0.05 1.84
N TYR A 269 22.41 0.13 0.60
CA TYR A 269 21.31 1.03 0.25
C TYR A 269 20.05 0.73 1.08
N HIS A 270 19.68 -0.56 1.20
CA HIS A 270 18.54 -0.99 2.01
C HIS A 270 18.66 -0.55 3.47
N ARG A 271 19.88 -0.54 4.02
CA ARG A 271 20.13 -0.16 5.42
C ARG A 271 20.16 1.35 5.63
N GLU A 272 20.77 2.09 4.71
CA GLU A 272 21.16 3.49 4.93
C GLU A 272 20.22 4.49 4.24
N ASN A 273 19.54 4.09 3.15
CA ASN A 273 18.84 5.01 2.26
C ASN A 273 17.32 4.79 2.18
N ILE A 274 16.77 3.77 2.86
CA ILE A 274 15.32 3.51 2.89
C ILE A 274 14.74 3.87 4.26
N PHE A 275 13.81 4.83 4.25
CA PHE A 275 13.02 5.21 5.41
C PHE A 275 11.93 4.15 5.67
N MET A 276 12.22 3.22 6.56
CA MET A 276 11.36 2.08 6.84
C MET A 276 10.39 2.34 7.98
N LEU A 277 9.09 2.17 7.76
CA LEU A 277 8.08 2.22 8.80
C LEU A 277 7.59 0.82 9.19
N PRO A 278 7.44 0.50 10.49
CA PRO A 278 7.05 -0.83 10.93
C PRO A 278 5.61 -1.16 10.54
N ALA A 279 5.42 -2.03 9.54
CA ALA A 279 4.12 -2.31 8.96
C ALA A 279 3.09 -2.76 10.01
N MET A 280 3.51 -3.61 10.94
CA MET A 280 2.64 -4.17 11.98
C MET A 280 2.07 -3.12 12.94
N THR A 281 2.75 -1.99 13.14
CA THR A 281 2.28 -0.92 14.02
C THR A 281 1.79 0.31 13.26
N GLU A 282 2.24 0.54 12.02
CA GLU A 282 1.88 1.72 11.24
C GLU A 282 0.79 1.49 10.19
N THR A 283 0.60 0.27 9.70
CA THR A 283 -0.43 -0.04 8.67
C THR A 283 -1.37 -1.20 9.03
N TRP A 284 -0.87 -2.22 9.73
CA TRP A 284 -1.61 -3.44 10.07
C TRP A 284 -1.88 -3.60 11.57
N LYS A 285 -1.80 -2.51 12.34
CA LYS A 285 -2.11 -2.54 13.79
C LYS A 285 -3.51 -3.08 14.07
N PHE A 286 -4.49 -2.71 13.23
CA PHE A 286 -5.86 -3.20 13.35
C PHE A 286 -5.95 -4.73 13.22
N GLN A 287 -5.08 -5.36 12.41
CA GLN A 287 -5.01 -6.82 12.31
C GLN A 287 -4.47 -7.43 13.60
N LEU A 288 -3.46 -6.82 14.23
CA LEU A 288 -2.95 -7.29 15.52
C LEU A 288 -4.02 -7.20 16.61
N LEU A 289 -4.72 -6.06 16.69
CA LEU A 289 -5.71 -5.81 17.73
C LEU A 289 -6.91 -6.76 17.67
N THR A 290 -7.24 -7.29 16.49
CA THR A 290 -8.37 -8.21 16.30
C THR A 290 -7.94 -9.62 15.93
N ALA A 291 -6.66 -9.97 16.09
CA ALA A 291 -6.11 -11.28 15.72
C ALA A 291 -6.49 -11.72 14.28
N TRP A 292 -6.38 -10.78 13.33
CA TRP A 292 -6.68 -10.97 11.90
C TRP A 292 -8.15 -11.33 11.61
N ASN A 293 -9.07 -11.05 12.53
CA ASN A 293 -10.48 -11.36 12.38
C ASN A 293 -11.26 -10.21 11.74
N GLY A 294 -11.62 -10.36 10.46
CA GLY A 294 -12.40 -9.38 9.70
C GLY A 294 -13.80 -9.13 10.26
N LYS A 295 -14.51 -10.17 10.71
CA LYS A 295 -15.82 -10.03 11.36
C LYS A 295 -15.74 -9.21 12.63
N ARG A 296 -14.71 -9.41 13.44
CA ARG A 296 -14.49 -8.62 14.66
C ARG A 296 -14.24 -7.15 14.33
N GLN A 297 -13.44 -6.88 13.29
CA GLN A 297 -13.22 -5.52 12.81
C GLN A 297 -14.54 -4.89 12.36
N PHE A 298 -15.36 -5.63 11.60
CA PHE A 298 -16.66 -5.17 11.14
C PHE A 298 -17.64 -4.88 12.29
N GLU A 299 -17.68 -5.74 13.31
CA GLU A 299 -18.51 -5.56 14.51
C GLU A 299 -18.14 -4.29 15.28
N LEU A 300 -16.83 -4.08 15.54
CA LEU A 300 -16.33 -2.89 16.23
C LEU A 300 -16.65 -1.61 15.43
N LEU A 301 -16.43 -1.64 14.12
CA LEU A 301 -16.68 -0.47 13.26
C LEU A 301 -18.17 -0.19 13.06
N SER A 302 -19.02 -1.21 13.07
CA SER A 302 -20.47 -1.07 12.95
C SER A 302 -21.16 -0.66 14.26
N ALA A 303 -20.47 -0.74 15.40
CA ALA A 303 -21.01 -0.34 16.69
C ALA A 303 -21.46 1.13 16.68
N LYS A 304 -22.58 1.41 17.37
CA LYS A 304 -23.17 2.75 17.41
C LYS A 304 -22.39 3.65 18.37
N ARG A 305 -22.03 4.84 17.88
CA ARG A 305 -21.38 5.91 18.63
C ARG A 305 -22.38 6.84 19.33
N ASP A 306 -23.60 6.96 18.80
CA ASP A 306 -24.62 7.91 19.27
C ASP A 306 -25.42 7.42 20.50
N THR A 307 -24.84 6.57 21.36
CA THR A 307 -25.50 6.17 22.59
C THR A 307 -25.44 7.32 23.60
N GLU A 308 -26.61 7.75 24.10
CA GLU A 308 -26.68 8.72 25.20
C GLU A 308 -25.75 8.27 26.34
N SER A 309 -25.01 9.22 26.90
CA SER A 309 -23.88 9.01 27.81
C SER A 309 -24.14 8.13 29.04
N SER A 310 -25.39 7.81 29.34
CA SER A 310 -25.80 6.99 30.48
C SER A 310 -25.69 5.47 30.25
N ASN A 311 -25.57 4.97 29.00
CA ASN A 311 -25.54 3.53 28.71
C ASN A 311 -24.52 3.14 27.62
N LYS A 312 -23.23 3.38 27.85
CA LYS A 312 -22.16 2.86 26.98
C LYS A 312 -21.92 1.37 27.27
N SER A 313 -22.14 0.52 26.28
CA SER A 313 -21.86 -0.92 26.37
C SER A 313 -20.36 -1.22 26.34
N ASP A 314 -19.97 -2.44 26.71
CA ASP A 314 -18.59 -2.90 26.57
C ASP A 314 -18.12 -2.81 25.11
N LEU A 315 -18.98 -3.19 24.16
CA LEU A 315 -18.71 -3.06 22.73
C LEU A 315 -18.45 -1.61 22.30
N TYR A 316 -19.20 -0.64 22.84
CA TYR A 316 -18.94 0.77 22.58
C TYR A 316 -17.55 1.17 23.06
N ASN A 317 -17.20 0.81 24.30
CA ASN A 317 -15.94 1.24 24.91
C ASN A 317 -14.75 0.65 24.15
N GLU A 318 -14.86 -0.61 23.74
CA GLU A 318 -13.86 -1.28 22.93
C GLU A 318 -13.74 -0.69 21.52
N ALA A 319 -14.85 -0.46 20.83
CA ALA A 319 -14.84 0.17 19.51
C ALA A 319 -14.28 1.60 19.54
N ASN A 320 -14.60 2.36 20.60
CA ASN A 320 -14.04 3.69 20.82
C ASN A 320 -12.53 3.65 21.06
N GLY A 321 -12.06 2.73 21.92
CA GLY A 321 -10.63 2.52 22.15
C GLY A 321 -9.90 2.11 20.87
N PHE A 322 -10.48 1.16 20.13
CA PHE A 322 -9.96 0.67 18.86
C PHE A 322 -9.79 1.80 17.83
N VAL A 323 -10.86 2.55 17.52
CA VAL A 323 -10.79 3.61 16.49
C VAL A 323 -9.87 4.76 16.90
N LEU A 324 -9.91 5.21 18.17
CA LEU A 324 -9.03 6.28 18.63
C LEU A 324 -7.56 5.86 18.62
N ASP A 325 -7.26 4.61 18.99
CA ASP A 325 -5.90 4.08 18.94
C ASP A 325 -5.38 4.01 17.49
N LEU A 326 -6.20 3.57 16.54
CA LEU A 326 -5.80 3.56 15.12
C LEU A 326 -5.50 4.98 14.61
N LEU A 327 -6.42 5.93 14.84
CA LEU A 327 -6.24 7.31 14.39
C LEU A 327 -5.00 7.97 15.00
N ALA A 328 -4.73 7.74 16.29
CA ALA A 328 -3.63 8.38 17.00
C ALA A 328 -2.27 7.73 16.69
N ASN A 329 -2.24 6.41 16.50
CA ASN A 329 -1.01 5.62 16.58
C ASN A 329 -0.65 4.83 15.32
N THR A 330 -1.35 5.02 14.19
CA THR A 330 -0.97 4.40 12.91
C THR A 330 -0.95 5.44 11.80
N SER A 331 -0.11 5.26 10.78
CA SER A 331 -0.06 6.20 9.66
C SER A 331 -1.09 5.86 8.57
N THR A 332 -1.34 4.56 8.39
CA THR A 332 -2.31 4.03 7.44
C THR A 332 -3.12 2.88 8.06
N MET A 333 -4.14 2.42 7.34
CA MET A 333 -4.81 1.15 7.57
C MET A 333 -4.98 0.46 6.22
N LYS A 334 -4.14 -0.55 5.94
CA LYS A 334 -4.17 -1.30 4.69
C LYS A 334 -5.10 -2.51 4.82
N LEU A 335 -6.25 -2.42 4.15
CA LEU A 335 -7.18 -3.52 4.01
C LEU A 335 -6.71 -4.46 2.90
N SER A 336 -6.65 -5.74 3.24
CA SER A 336 -6.22 -6.83 2.37
C SER A 336 -7.38 -7.80 2.22
N HIS A 337 -7.52 -8.38 1.03
CA HIS A 337 -8.43 -9.49 0.79
C HIS A 337 -7.81 -10.80 1.29
N GLY A 338 -8.65 -11.68 1.82
CA GLY A 338 -8.25 -13.04 2.16
C GLY A 338 -8.10 -13.94 0.93
N PRO A 339 -7.48 -15.13 1.08
CA PRO A 339 -7.53 -16.14 0.04
C PRO A 339 -8.99 -16.57 -0.22
N PRO A 340 -9.39 -16.85 -1.48
CA PRO A 340 -10.75 -17.28 -1.79
C PRO A 340 -11.19 -18.48 -0.96
N GLY A 341 -12.42 -18.45 -0.43
CA GLY A 341 -12.98 -19.55 0.37
C GLY A 341 -12.55 -19.58 1.83
N ALA A 342 -11.70 -18.67 2.29
CA ALA A 342 -11.57 -18.37 3.71
C ALA A 342 -12.92 -17.77 4.18
N LEU A 343 -13.82 -18.61 4.68
CA LEU A 343 -15.06 -18.14 5.31
C LEU A 343 -14.69 -17.25 6.50
N ASP A 344 -15.30 -16.07 6.57
CA ASP A 344 -15.04 -15.01 7.56
C ASP A 344 -13.83 -14.11 7.27
N SER A 345 -13.32 -14.23 6.03
CA SER A 345 -12.22 -13.49 5.43
C SER A 345 -12.36 -11.99 5.63
N PHE A 346 -11.27 -11.38 6.09
CA PHE A 346 -10.89 -9.97 6.11
C PHE A 346 -11.96 -8.90 5.85
N LEU A 347 -11.86 -7.79 6.59
CA LEU A 347 -12.81 -6.67 6.48
C LEU A 347 -13.03 -6.16 5.04
N ALA A 348 -12.01 -6.23 4.17
CA ALA A 348 -12.14 -5.90 2.75
C ALA A 348 -13.21 -6.76 2.05
N ASP A 349 -13.16 -8.09 2.21
CA ASP A 349 -14.12 -9.02 1.63
C ASP A 349 -15.55 -8.75 2.14
N ILE A 350 -15.68 -8.35 3.41
CA ILE A 350 -16.98 -7.99 4.00
C ILE A 350 -17.53 -6.71 3.39
N TRP A 351 -16.71 -5.67 3.20
CA TRP A 351 -17.13 -4.38 2.63
C TRP A 351 -17.30 -4.39 1.11
N ASP A 352 -16.74 -5.37 0.40
CA ASP A 352 -16.96 -5.57 -1.03
C ASP A 352 -18.38 -6.05 -1.34
N HIS A 353 -19.04 -6.72 -0.39
CA HIS A 353 -20.42 -7.20 -0.54
C HIS A 353 -21.41 -6.03 -0.69
N GLU A 354 -22.32 -6.12 -1.66
CA GLU A 354 -23.27 -5.04 -2.01
C GLU A 354 -24.07 -4.53 -0.80
N ASP A 355 -24.58 -5.44 0.04
CA ASP A 355 -25.30 -5.10 1.28
C ASP A 355 -24.48 -4.27 2.28
N ASN A 356 -23.16 -4.22 2.13
CA ASN A 356 -22.23 -3.54 3.03
C ASN A 356 -21.55 -2.30 2.42
N HIS A 357 -21.89 -1.90 1.19
CA HIS A 357 -21.19 -0.82 0.48
C HIS A 357 -21.17 0.52 1.23
N ASP A 358 -22.19 0.80 2.04
CA ASP A 358 -22.29 2.03 2.84
C ASP A 358 -21.99 1.83 4.33
N LYS A 359 -21.58 0.63 4.75
CA LYS A 359 -21.29 0.33 6.17
C LYS A 359 -20.10 1.10 6.70
N ASP A 360 -19.17 1.51 5.83
CA ASP A 360 -18.01 2.31 6.20
C ASP A 360 -18.35 3.79 6.49
N ILE A 361 -19.54 4.25 6.06
CA ILE A 361 -20.02 5.63 6.23
C ILE A 361 -21.37 5.73 6.96
N GLU A 362 -21.89 4.62 7.47
CA GLU A 362 -23.18 4.59 8.14
C GLU A 362 -23.19 5.59 9.31
N THR A 363 -24.11 6.56 9.26
CA THR A 363 -24.15 7.66 10.24
C THR A 363 -24.30 7.12 11.67
N GLY A 364 -23.54 7.71 12.60
CA GLY A 364 -23.57 7.34 14.01
C GLY A 364 -22.81 6.05 14.34
N THR A 365 -21.96 5.54 13.44
CA THR A 365 -21.09 4.37 13.69
C THR A 365 -19.63 4.75 13.92
N PHE A 366 -18.85 3.81 14.45
CA PHE A 366 -17.40 3.97 14.57
C PHE A 366 -16.67 3.96 13.22
N ALA A 367 -17.22 3.32 12.19
CA ALA A 367 -16.70 3.38 10.83
C ALA A 367 -16.76 4.80 10.26
N ALA A 368 -17.93 5.44 10.37
CA ALA A 368 -18.10 6.84 9.97
C ALA A 368 -17.20 7.79 10.79
N PHE A 369 -16.97 7.49 12.07
CA PHE A 369 -16.04 8.25 12.91
C PHE A 369 -14.57 8.05 12.50
N LEU A 370 -14.16 6.83 12.11
CA LEU A 370 -12.83 6.55 11.58
C LEU A 370 -12.59 7.32 10.27
N ARG A 371 -13.57 7.33 9.36
CA ARG A 371 -13.56 8.13 8.13
C ARG A 371 -13.40 9.62 8.43
N TYR A 372 -14.20 10.15 9.35
CA TYR A 372 -14.10 11.54 9.79
C TYR A 372 -12.71 11.85 10.35
N GLY A 373 -12.24 11.06 11.29
CA GLY A 373 -10.92 11.26 11.91
C GLY A 373 -9.78 11.24 10.90
N SER A 374 -9.87 10.42 9.84
CA SER A 374 -8.85 10.38 8.78
C SER A 374 -8.65 11.70 8.03
N VAL A 375 -9.69 12.55 8.00
CA VAL A 375 -9.69 13.85 7.30
C VAL A 375 -9.57 15.03 8.27
N HIS A 376 -10.05 14.89 9.51
CA HIS A 376 -10.19 16.00 10.45
C HIS A 376 -9.20 16.00 11.59
N PHE A 377 -8.50 14.89 11.85
CA PHE A 377 -7.53 14.81 12.94
C PHE A 377 -6.11 14.60 12.46
N ASP A 378 -5.17 15.25 13.14
CA ASP A 378 -3.74 15.02 13.01
C ASP A 378 -3.15 14.42 14.28
N GLN A 379 -1.98 13.83 14.15
CA GLN A 379 -1.30 13.13 15.23
C GLN A 379 -0.26 14.02 15.89
N VAL A 380 -0.19 14.02 17.22
CA VAL A 380 0.85 14.76 17.96
C VAL A 380 2.18 14.01 18.04
N ARG A 381 2.17 12.70 17.80
CA ARG A 381 3.38 11.86 17.86
C ARG A 381 4.31 12.16 16.68
N ALA A 382 5.61 12.09 16.91
CA ALA A 382 6.60 12.07 15.84
C ALA A 382 6.64 10.68 15.16
N ILE A 383 7.03 10.67 13.88
CA ILE A 383 7.34 9.44 13.15
C ILE A 383 8.84 9.23 13.17
N HIS A 384 9.23 7.98 13.43
CA HIS A 384 10.62 7.57 13.38
C HIS A 384 10.73 6.30 12.53
N PRO A 385 11.70 6.23 11.60
CA PRO A 385 11.95 5.02 10.87
C PRO A 385 12.51 3.96 11.81
N VAL A 386 12.26 2.68 11.51
CA VAL A 386 12.92 1.58 12.19
C VAL A 386 14.32 1.37 11.61
N PRO A 387 15.36 1.23 12.45
CA PRO A 387 16.67 0.84 11.96
C PRO A 387 16.61 -0.51 11.28
N VAL A 388 17.17 -0.61 10.07
CA VAL A 388 17.39 -1.89 9.40
C VAL A 388 18.71 -2.47 9.96
N PRO A 389 18.69 -3.63 10.63
CA PRO A 389 19.91 -4.21 11.19
C PRO A 389 20.86 -4.66 10.08
N LEU A 390 22.14 -4.84 10.44
CA LEU A 390 23.06 -5.58 9.57
C LEU A 390 22.53 -6.99 9.40
N SER A 391 22.24 -7.36 8.15
CA SER A 391 21.78 -8.69 7.83
C SER A 391 22.94 -9.70 7.84
N SER A 392 22.68 -10.88 8.39
CA SER A 392 23.57 -12.05 8.24
C SER A 392 23.23 -12.88 7.00
N GLU A 393 22.28 -12.42 6.18
CA GLU A 393 21.93 -13.07 4.92
C GLU A 393 23.09 -13.02 3.94
N GLU A 394 23.11 -13.99 3.03
CA GLU A 394 24.07 -14.05 1.93
C GLU A 394 23.96 -12.81 1.02
N VAL A 395 25.12 -12.29 0.62
CA VAL A 395 25.25 -11.18 -0.32
C VAL A 395 25.85 -11.70 -1.62
N PHE A 396 25.17 -11.44 -2.73
CA PHE A 396 25.54 -11.94 -4.06
C PHE A 396 26.31 -10.87 -4.83
N ASN A 397 27.53 -11.17 -5.29
CA ASN A 397 28.31 -10.26 -6.13
C ASN A 397 28.04 -10.57 -7.60
N ILE A 398 26.89 -10.10 -8.10
CA ILE A 398 26.36 -10.39 -9.44
C ILE A 398 25.68 -9.16 -10.02
N SER A 399 25.67 -9.02 -11.34
CA SER A 399 24.98 -7.90 -11.99
C SER A 399 23.45 -8.00 -11.79
N VAL A 400 22.73 -6.87 -11.80
CA VAL A 400 21.29 -6.80 -11.51
C VAL A 400 20.45 -7.85 -12.26
N LEU A 401 20.74 -8.05 -13.56
CA LEU A 401 20.05 -8.98 -14.45
C LEU A 401 20.84 -10.26 -14.76
N GLU A 402 21.92 -10.54 -14.04
CA GLU A 402 22.71 -11.77 -14.19
C GLU A 402 22.14 -12.89 -13.31
N PRO A 403 21.75 -14.04 -13.87
CA PRO A 403 21.34 -15.20 -13.08
C PRO A 403 22.40 -15.63 -12.06
N TYR A 404 21.94 -16.25 -10.96
CA TYR A 404 22.86 -16.86 -9.98
C TYR A 404 22.98 -18.36 -10.25
N ASP A 405 24.17 -18.81 -10.64
CA ASP A 405 24.47 -20.20 -11.03
C ASP A 405 25.02 -21.06 -9.87
N GLY A 406 24.73 -20.68 -8.61
CA GLY A 406 25.32 -21.26 -7.40
C GLY A 406 25.02 -22.73 -7.14
#